data_AF-A0AAE1VV81-F1
#
_entry.id   AF-A0AAE1VV81-F1
#
_cell.length_a   1.000
_cell.length_b   1.000
_cell.length_c   1.000
_cell.angle_alpha   90.00
_cell.angle_beta   90.00
_cell.angle_gamma   90.00
#
_symmetry.space_group_name_H-M   'P 1'
#
loop_
_entity.id
_entity.type
_entity.pdbx_description
1 polymer ?
#
loop_
_entity_poly.entity_id
_entity_poly.type
_entity_poly.pdbx_seq_one_letter_code
_entity_poly.pdbx_strand_id
1 'polypeptide(L)' 'MVHTALSMEGTCTGEHGVGTGKMKYLEKELGIENLRTMNKIKNALDPNNIMNPGKLIPPHVCF' A
#
# COMPACT_ATOMS: atom_id res chain seq x y z
N MET A 1 -4.09 -6.31 16.17
CA MET A 1 -3.62 -7.53 15.49
C MET A 1 -2.58 -7.24 14.41
N VAL A 2 -2.84 -6.34 13.43
CA VAL A 2 -1.84 -6.07 12.36
C VAL A 2 -0.47 -5.65 12.90
N HIS A 3 -0.40 -4.74 13.87
CA HIS A 3 0.89 -4.34 14.45
C HIS A 3 1.64 -5.49 15.13
N THR A 4 0.92 -6.42 15.77
CA THR A 4 1.48 -7.62 16.39
C THR A 4 2.03 -8.58 15.33
N ALA A 5 1.30 -8.80 14.23
CA ALA A 5 1.78 -9.61 13.12
C ALA A 5 3.06 -9.02 12.53
N LEU A 6 3.08 -7.71 12.25
CA LEU A 6 4.27 -7.03 11.72
C LEU A 6 5.47 -7.07 12.68
N SER A 7 5.26 -7.01 14.01
CA SER A 7 6.37 -7.15 14.98
C SER A 7 6.94 -8.56 15.06
N MET A 8 6.22 -9.55 14.54
CA MET A 8 6.64 -10.94 14.45
C MET A 8 7.01 -11.31 13.01
N GLU A 9 7.40 -10.33 12.19
CA GLU A 9 7.78 -10.52 10.78
C GLU A 9 6.67 -11.12 9.89
N GLY A 10 5.41 -11.07 10.34
CA GLY A 10 4.24 -11.42 9.55
C GLY A 10 3.77 -10.29 8.63
N THR A 11 2.62 -10.47 7.98
CA THR A 11 2.02 -9.52 7.02
C THR A 11 0.72 -8.90 7.55
N CYS A 12 0.36 -7.69 7.08
CA CYS A 12 -0.93 -7.08 7.38
C CYS A 12 -2.12 -7.85 6.78
N THR A 13 -1.89 -8.72 5.80
CA THR A 13 -2.94 -9.49 5.14
C THR A 13 -2.43 -10.84 4.62
N GLY A 14 -3.09 -11.94 4.99
CA GLY A 14 -2.78 -13.26 4.44
C GLY A 14 -3.28 -13.41 3.01
N GLU A 15 -4.59 -13.24 2.81
CA GLU A 15 -5.24 -13.48 1.51
C GLU A 15 -6.25 -12.39 1.10
N HIS A 16 -6.86 -11.67 2.03
CA HIS A 16 -7.94 -10.71 1.74
C HIS A 16 -7.48 -9.39 1.07
N GLY A 17 -6.17 -9.18 0.93
CA GLY A 17 -5.61 -7.94 0.39
C GLY A 17 -5.73 -6.73 1.34
N VAL A 18 -5.40 -5.55 0.83
CA VAL A 18 -5.21 -4.33 1.64
C VAL A 18 -6.46 -3.44 1.66
N GLY A 19 -7.08 -3.20 0.51
CA GLY A 19 -8.20 -2.26 0.43
C GLY A 19 -7.79 -0.84 0.81
N THR A 20 -8.76 -0.10 1.34
CA THR A 20 -8.52 1.14 2.08
C THR A 20 -8.22 0.85 3.56
N GLY A 21 -8.84 -0.20 4.13
CA GLY A 21 -8.78 -0.51 5.57
C GLY A 21 -7.40 -0.84 6.12
N LYS A 22 -6.49 -1.41 5.30
CA LYS A 22 -5.13 -1.76 5.72
C LYS A 22 -4.04 -0.86 5.12
N MET A 23 -4.41 0.14 4.30
CA MET A 23 -3.45 0.99 3.58
C MET A 23 -2.46 1.70 4.52
N LYS A 24 -2.91 2.09 5.72
CA LYS A 24 -2.08 2.72 6.77
C LYS A 24 -0.94 1.86 7.31
N TYR A 25 -0.93 0.55 7.05
CA TYR A 25 0.12 -0.36 7.51
C TYR A 25 1.18 -0.65 6.46
N LEU A 26 0.92 -0.30 5.20
CA LEU A 26 1.77 -0.68 4.07
C LEU A 26 3.17 -0.09 4.14
N GLU A 27 3.33 1.16 4.61
CA GLU A 27 4.66 1.75 4.75
C GLU A 27 5.47 1.05 5.82
N LYS A 28 4.83 0.62 6.91
CA LYS A 28 5.51 -0.16 7.96
C LYS A 28 5.93 -1.54 7.47
N GLU A 29 5.14 -2.18 6.61
CA GLU A 29 5.40 -3.52 6.10
C GLU A 29 6.41 -3.54 4.93
N LEU A 30 6.25 -2.63 3.98
CA LEU A 30 7.01 -2.62 2.73
C LEU A 30 8.09 -1.53 2.68
N GLY A 31 7.99 -0.49 3.50
CA GLY A 31 8.86 0.69 3.41
C GLY A 31 8.47 1.65 2.29
N ILE A 32 8.95 2.90 2.41
CA ILE A 32 8.57 4.00 1.51
C ILE A 32 9.01 3.79 0.06
N GLU A 33 10.18 3.20 -0.19
CA GLU A 33 10.70 3.00 -1.55
C GLU A 33 9.88 2.00 -2.36
N ASN A 34 9.37 0.94 -1.71
CA ASN A 34 8.47 0.00 -2.35
C ASN A 34 7.13 0.68 -2.70
N LEU A 35 6.60 1.54 -1.82
CA LEU A 35 5.40 2.31 -2.12
C LEU A 35 5.59 3.31 -3.27
N ARG A 36 6.73 3.99 -3.34
CA ARG A 36 7.09 4.85 -4.48
C ARG A 36 7.14 4.06 -5.78
N THR A 37 7.68 2.85 -5.75
CA THR A 37 7.73 1.94 -6.91
C THR A 37 6.32 1.54 -7.34
N MET A 38 5.47 1.13 -6.40
CA MET A 38 4.06 0.82 -6.68
C MET A 38 3.31 2.02 -7.25
N ASN A 39 3.56 3.23 -6.74
CA ASN A 39 2.98 4.47 -7.25
C ASN A 39 3.44 4.75 -8.70
N LYS A 40 4.73 4.55 -9.02
CA LYS A 40 5.23 4.68 -10.40
C LYS A 40 4.54 3.70 -11.35
N ILE A 41 4.36 2.45 -10.95
CA ILE A 41 3.63 1.44 -11.73
C ILE A 41 2.16 1.87 -11.92
N LYS A 42 1.49 2.29 -10.85
CA LYS A 42 0.10 2.75 -10.90
C LYS A 42 -0.08 3.90 -11.89
N ASN A 43 0.78 4.91 -11.84
CA ASN A 43 0.68 6.08 -12.73
C ASN A 43 1.05 5.75 -14.18
N ALA A 44 1.94 4.79 -14.42
CA ALA A 44 2.22 4.31 -15.77
C ALA A 44 1.03 3.57 -16.40
N LEU A 45 0.27 2.81 -15.60
CA LEU A 45 -0.88 2.03 -16.06
C LEU A 45 -2.20 2.82 -16.07
N ASP A 46 -2.34 3.78 -15.17
CA ASP A 46 -3.57 4.55 -14.96
C ASP A 46 -3.27 6.04 -14.71
N PRO A 47 -2.78 6.75 -15.74
CA PRO A 47 -2.38 8.16 -15.62
C PRO A 47 -3.56 9.10 -15.28
N ASN A 48 -4.79 8.68 -15.56
CA ASN A 48 -6.00 9.44 -15.25
C ASN A 48 -6.65 9.02 -13.91
N ASN A 49 -6.04 8.08 -13.19
CA ASN A 49 -6.49 7.59 -11.88
C ASN A 49 -7.97 7.12 -11.85
N ILE A 50 -8.42 6.42 -12.89
CA ILE A 50 -9.82 5.93 -12.99
C ILE A 50 -10.03 4.60 -12.25
N MET A 51 -8.99 3.77 -12.11
CA MET A 51 -9.08 2.43 -11.54
C MET A 51 -8.88 2.46 -10.02
N ASN A 52 -9.98 2.50 -9.27
CA ASN A 52 -10.01 2.49 -7.80
C ASN A 52 -9.22 3.64 -7.14
N PRO A 53 -9.63 4.90 -7.34
CA PRO A 53 -8.98 6.05 -6.72
C PRO A 53 -9.00 5.95 -5.18
N GLY A 54 -7.92 6.38 -4.54
CA GLY A 54 -7.79 6.43 -3.07
C GLY A 54 -7.53 5.07 -2.39
N LYS A 55 -7.23 4.02 -3.15
CA LYS A 55 -6.94 2.69 -2.65
C LYS A 55 -5.46 2.33 -2.87
N LEU A 56 -4.90 1.56 -1.93
CA LEU A 56 -3.57 0.94 -1.97
C LEU A 56 -2.36 1.91 -1.92
N ILE A 57 -2.38 3.05 -2.61
CA ILE A 57 -1.31 4.06 -2.51
C ILE A 57 -1.70 5.12 -1.47
N PRO A 58 -0.97 5.23 -0.34
CA PRO A 58 -1.24 6.26 0.65
C PRO A 58 -1.02 7.67 0.07
N PRO A 59 -1.87 8.67 0.41
CA PRO A 59 -1.80 10.01 -0.18
C PRO A 59 -0.48 10.75 0.06
N HIS A 60 0.26 10.42 1.12
CA HIS A 60 1.55 11.06 1.45
C HIS A 60 2.73 10.51 0.64
N VAL A 61 2.52 9.44 -0.12
CA VAL A 61 3.54 8.89 -1.03
C VAL A 61 3.55 9.75 -2.29
N CYS A 62 4.25 10.88 -2.23
CA CYS A 62 4.54 11.71 -3.38
C CYS A 62 5.67 11.09 -4.24
N PHE A 63 5.72 11.53 -5.49
CA PHE A 63 6.84 11.28 -6.39
C PHE A 63 8.14 11.90 -5.87
#